data_AF-A0A453AMT9-F1
#
_entry.id   AF-A0A453AMT9-F1
#
_cell.length_a   1.000
_cell.length_b   1.000
_cell.length_c   1.000
_cell.angle_alpha   90.00
_cell.angle_beta   90.00
_cell.angle_gamma   90.00
#
_symmetry.space_group_name_H-M   'P 1'
#
loop_
_entity.id
_entity.type
_entity.pdbx_description
1 polymer ?
#
loop_
_entity_poly.entity_id
_entity_poly.type
_entity_poly.pdbx_seq_one_letter_code
_entity_poly.pdbx_strand_id
1 'polypeptide(L)'
;MHLFYVNEDELGNIYVQVNNAAVVGVAADEEGLKALNLDAETWTSGRAATLLKDVFQNTYEVARDCLDTNYYGCKRVTEALLPLLKLSKFGARIVNVSSLASELKRMPNEELRKDLSNIDIWDEARIEAVLNTFMDDLKNGRLEEAGWPAMLPAYSVSKMVINLYTRILARRHPEMRVNCVRPGFVRTDINWNLGTLTPEQGARGPVMLSLLPQDGPTGCYFDQTEMVNVW
;
A
#
# COMPACT_ATOMS: atom_id res chain seq x y z
N MET A 1 -3.04 8.51 9.37
CA MET A 1 -4.05 9.02 8.41
C MET A 1 -4.09 10.51 8.58
N HIS A 2 -4.08 11.27 7.49
CA HIS A 2 -4.27 12.71 7.57
C HIS A 2 -5.28 13.17 6.51
N LEU A 3 -6.31 13.89 6.96
CA LEU A 3 -7.22 14.64 6.11
C LEU A 3 -6.87 16.11 6.30
N PHE A 4 -6.62 16.82 5.22
CA PHE A 4 -6.43 18.26 5.27
C PHE A 4 -7.29 18.93 4.22
N TYR A 5 -7.86 20.06 4.61
CA TYR A 5 -8.62 20.95 3.74
C TYR A 5 -7.68 22.05 3.26
N VAL A 6 -7.60 22.24 1.95
CA VAL A 6 -6.83 23.36 1.36
C VAL A 6 -7.85 24.35 0.81
N ASN A 7 -7.90 25.53 1.45
CA ASN A 7 -8.63 26.67 0.93
C ASN A 7 -7.67 27.46 0.03
N GLU A 8 -7.77 27.28 -1.28
CA GLU A 8 -7.16 28.22 -2.21
C GLU A 8 -8.13 29.38 -2.40
N ASP A 9 -7.79 30.52 -1.80
CA ASP A 9 -8.56 31.74 -1.95
C ASP A 9 -8.73 32.08 -3.45
N GLU A 10 -9.97 32.47 -3.79
CA GLU A 10 -10.51 32.79 -5.13
C GLU A 10 -10.88 31.64 -6.08
N LEU A 11 -10.50 30.37 -5.85
CA LEU A 11 -10.79 29.28 -6.81
C LEU A 11 -11.78 28.23 -6.31
N GLY A 12 -11.81 27.87 -5.02
CA GLY A 12 -12.80 26.94 -4.47
C GLY A 12 -12.23 25.66 -3.87
N ASN A 13 -12.99 25.08 -2.95
CA ASN A 13 -12.57 24.03 -2.02
C ASN A 13 -11.96 22.79 -2.71
N ILE A 14 -10.72 22.43 -2.34
CA ILE A 14 -10.10 21.13 -2.64
C ILE A 14 -9.95 20.34 -1.34
N TYR A 15 -10.48 19.11 -1.34
CA TYR A 15 -10.30 18.18 -0.23
C TYR A 15 -9.22 17.15 -0.56
N VAL A 16 -8.31 16.95 0.40
CA VAL A 16 -7.18 16.03 0.29
C VAL A 16 -7.25 15.01 1.42
N GLN A 17 -7.26 13.73 1.04
CA GLN A 17 -7.11 12.60 1.96
C GLN A 17 -5.82 11.85 1.67
N VAL A 18 -4.99 11.68 2.71
CA VAL A 18 -3.78 10.84 2.64
C VAL A 18 -3.91 9.64 3.58
N ASN A 19 -4.08 8.47 2.99
CA ASN A 19 -4.09 7.19 3.69
C ASN A 19 -2.65 6.69 3.86
N ASN A 20 -1.97 7.26 4.85
CA ASN A 20 -0.57 6.94 5.21
C ASN A 20 -0.41 5.85 6.28
N ALA A 21 -1.44 5.63 7.12
CA ALA A 21 -1.31 4.70 8.25
C ALA A 21 -1.00 3.28 7.76
N ALA A 22 0.04 2.66 8.33
CA ALA A 22 0.41 1.30 8.02
C ALA A 22 1.20 0.66 9.16
N VAL A 23 1.12 -0.67 9.25
CA VAL A 23 1.99 -1.52 10.07
C VAL A 23 2.64 -2.57 9.18
N VAL A 24 3.81 -3.06 9.58
CA VAL A 24 4.61 -4.03 8.80
C VAL A 24 4.05 -5.45 8.84
N GLY A 25 3.13 -5.75 9.77
CA GLY A 25 2.47 -7.06 9.83
C GLY A 25 3.42 -8.23 10.15
N VAL A 26 4.47 -7.96 10.92
CA VAL A 26 5.33 -8.97 11.55
C VAL A 26 5.67 -8.52 12.96
N ALA A 27 5.83 -9.47 13.88
CA ALA A 27 6.61 -9.25 15.09
C ALA A 27 8.07 -9.62 14.78
N ALA A 28 9.02 -8.80 15.23
CA ALA A 28 10.42 -9.03 14.94
C ALA A 28 11.28 -8.99 16.21
N ASP A 29 12.27 -9.88 16.26
CA ASP A 29 13.40 -9.72 17.17
C ASP A 29 14.32 -8.61 16.66
N GLU A 30 14.26 -7.43 17.29
CA GLU A 30 15.04 -6.28 16.88
C GLU A 30 16.55 -6.47 17.03
N GLU A 31 17.00 -7.23 18.04
CA GLU A 31 18.42 -7.50 18.25
C GLU A 31 18.93 -8.45 17.17
N GLY A 32 18.18 -9.51 16.88
CA GLY A 32 18.44 -10.41 15.75
C GLY A 32 18.47 -9.69 14.41
N LEU A 33 17.52 -8.79 14.15
CA LEU A 33 17.50 -7.96 12.94
C LEU A 33 18.76 -7.10 12.79
N LYS A 34 19.15 -6.40 13.85
CA LYS A 34 20.34 -5.53 13.85
C LYS A 34 21.61 -6.36 13.64
N ALA A 35 21.68 -7.56 14.22
CA ALA A 35 22.82 -8.46 14.08
C ALA A 35 23.03 -8.97 12.64
N LEU A 36 21.96 -9.10 11.85
CA LEU A 36 22.06 -9.50 10.44
C LEU A 36 22.77 -8.43 9.56
N ASN A 37 22.80 -7.17 9.99
CA ASN A 37 23.49 -6.06 9.33
C ASN A 37 23.25 -5.99 7.80
N LEU A 38 22.00 -6.22 7.38
CA LEU A 38 21.63 -6.29 5.97
C LEU A 38 21.62 -4.91 5.34
N ASP A 39 22.25 -4.78 4.17
CA ASP A 39 22.18 -3.57 3.36
C ASP A 39 20.78 -3.35 2.74
N ALA A 40 20.50 -2.11 2.33
CA ALA A 40 19.22 -1.73 1.76
C ALA A 40 18.87 -2.48 0.44
N GLU A 41 19.87 -2.88 -0.34
CA GLU A 41 19.65 -3.65 -1.58
C GLU A 41 19.15 -5.06 -1.25
N THR A 42 19.71 -5.69 -0.23
CA THR A 42 19.31 -7.01 0.25
C THR A 42 17.88 -7.00 0.80
N TRP A 43 17.50 -5.94 1.52
CA TRP A 43 16.11 -5.69 1.93
C TRP A 43 15.17 -5.52 0.74
N THR A 44 15.51 -4.64 -0.20
CA THR A 44 14.61 -4.26 -1.29
C THR A 44 14.54 -5.30 -2.41
N SER A 45 15.58 -6.11 -2.62
CA SER A 45 15.59 -7.18 -3.63
C SER A 45 14.74 -8.40 -3.25
N GLY A 46 14.43 -8.59 -1.97
CA GLY A 46 13.77 -9.80 -1.47
C GLY A 46 14.74 -10.94 -1.15
N ARG A 47 16.05 -10.79 -1.38
CA ARG A 47 17.07 -11.79 -1.04
C ARG A 47 17.14 -12.10 0.46
N ALA A 48 16.69 -11.17 1.29
CA ALA A 48 16.63 -11.34 2.73
C ALA A 48 15.54 -12.32 3.22
N ALA A 49 14.61 -12.76 2.37
CA ALA A 49 13.43 -13.53 2.79
C ALA A 49 13.79 -14.76 3.64
N THR A 50 14.75 -15.57 3.21
CA THR A 50 15.17 -16.78 3.92
C THR A 50 15.88 -16.46 5.24
N LEU A 51 16.71 -15.42 5.27
CA LEU A 51 17.44 -14.99 6.48
C LEU A 51 16.50 -14.44 7.56
N LEU A 52 15.37 -13.87 7.14
CA LEU A 52 14.39 -13.24 8.02
C LEU A 52 13.29 -14.20 8.47
N LYS A 53 13.23 -15.44 7.95
CA LYS A 53 12.23 -16.45 8.35
C LYS A 53 12.27 -16.72 9.86
N ASP A 54 13.46 -16.75 10.46
CA ASP A 54 13.64 -17.04 11.89
C ASP A 54 13.51 -15.78 12.77
N VAL A 55 13.58 -14.60 12.16
CA VAL A 55 13.53 -13.31 12.87
C VAL A 55 12.13 -12.69 12.84
N PHE A 56 11.33 -12.99 11.81
CA PHE A 56 9.96 -12.51 11.66
C PHE A 56 8.93 -13.57 12.03
N GLN A 57 8.12 -13.25 13.04
CA GLN A 57 6.94 -14.01 13.38
C GLN A 57 5.73 -13.47 12.60
N ASN A 58 5.23 -14.32 11.69
CA ASN A 58 4.07 -14.06 10.85
C ASN A 58 2.87 -14.86 11.37
N THR A 59 2.29 -14.45 12.50
CA THR A 59 1.11 -15.13 13.05
C THR A 59 -0.18 -14.68 12.37
N TYR A 60 -1.24 -15.46 12.54
CA TYR A 60 -2.57 -15.12 12.05
C TYR A 60 -3.05 -13.77 12.62
N GLU A 61 -2.85 -13.53 13.91
CA GLU A 61 -3.27 -12.30 14.60
C GLU A 61 -2.53 -11.09 14.06
N VAL A 62 -1.21 -11.19 13.89
CA VAL A 62 -0.40 -10.10 13.35
C VAL A 62 -0.78 -9.80 11.89
N ALA A 63 -1.06 -10.82 11.09
CA ALA A 63 -1.54 -10.64 9.72
C ALA A 63 -2.93 -10.01 9.67
N ARG A 64 -3.85 -10.43 10.54
CA ARG A 64 -5.18 -9.83 10.68
C ARG A 64 -5.08 -8.34 11.04
N ASP A 65 -4.26 -7.99 12.02
CA ASP A 65 -4.10 -6.61 12.48
C ASP A 65 -3.43 -5.75 11.39
N CYS A 66 -2.53 -6.34 10.60
CA CYS A 66 -1.95 -5.72 9.41
C CYS A 66 -3.00 -5.41 8.35
N LEU A 67 -3.86 -6.38 8.00
CA LEU A 67 -4.94 -6.17 7.04
C LEU A 67 -5.96 -5.15 7.57
N ASP A 68 -6.31 -5.22 8.86
CA ASP A 68 -7.24 -4.27 9.48
C ASP A 68 -6.73 -2.84 9.43
N THR A 69 -5.44 -2.61 9.68
CA THR A 69 -4.86 -1.26 9.60
C THR A 69 -4.67 -0.82 8.15
N ASN A 70 -3.97 -1.63 7.36
CA ASN A 70 -3.43 -1.20 6.07
C ASN A 70 -4.51 -1.13 4.98
N TYR A 71 -5.48 -2.06 5.00
CA TYR A 71 -6.54 -2.14 4.00
C TYR A 71 -7.90 -1.71 4.57
N TYR A 72 -8.44 -2.43 5.54
CA TYR A 72 -9.80 -2.15 6.01
C TYR A 72 -9.90 -0.77 6.67
N GLY A 73 -8.89 -0.34 7.42
CA GLY A 73 -8.82 1.00 8.00
C GLY A 73 -8.81 2.09 6.94
N CYS A 74 -7.99 1.93 5.89
CA CYS A 74 -7.99 2.82 4.72
C CYS A 74 -9.37 2.90 4.06
N LYS A 75 -10.01 1.75 3.83
CA LYS A 75 -11.36 1.65 3.26
C LYS A 75 -12.40 2.37 4.13
N ARG A 76 -12.49 2.03 5.42
CA ARG A 76 -13.43 2.62 6.38
C ARG A 76 -13.31 4.14 6.43
N VAL A 77 -12.08 4.65 6.47
CA VAL A 77 -11.82 6.09 6.47
C VAL A 77 -12.30 6.72 5.17
N THR A 78 -11.92 6.13 4.03
CA THR A 78 -12.28 6.67 2.72
C THR A 78 -13.79 6.72 2.55
N GLU A 79 -14.50 5.66 2.93
CA GLU A 79 -15.96 5.60 2.92
C GLU A 79 -16.59 6.66 3.83
N ALA A 80 -16.07 6.83 5.05
CA ALA A 80 -16.57 7.82 6.00
C ALA A 80 -16.36 9.27 5.51
N LEU A 81 -15.25 9.54 4.81
CA LEU A 81 -14.92 10.87 4.29
C LEU A 81 -15.50 11.13 2.90
N LEU A 82 -15.92 10.10 2.17
CA LEU A 82 -16.40 10.21 0.78
C LEU A 82 -17.50 11.27 0.59
N PRO A 83 -18.50 11.43 1.49
CA PRO A 83 -19.49 12.50 1.37
C PRO A 83 -18.87 13.91 1.36
N LEU A 84 -17.83 14.14 2.16
CA LEU A 84 -17.10 15.42 2.21
C LEU A 84 -16.21 15.61 0.99
N LEU A 85 -15.51 14.56 0.57
CA LEU A 85 -14.65 14.59 -0.63
C LEU A 85 -15.44 14.95 -1.89
N LYS A 86 -16.69 14.48 -2.00
CA LYS A 86 -17.61 14.83 -3.10
C LYS A 86 -18.01 16.31 -3.14
N LEU A 87 -17.78 17.07 -2.06
CA LEU A 87 -18.00 18.52 -2.04
C LEU A 87 -16.85 19.31 -2.67
N SER A 88 -15.74 18.65 -3.04
CA SER A 88 -14.60 19.27 -3.73
C SER A 88 -15.02 19.75 -5.12
N LYS A 89 -14.88 21.06 -5.40
CA LYS A 89 -15.29 21.63 -6.69
C LYS A 89 -14.40 21.18 -7.85
N PHE A 90 -13.12 20.91 -7.57
CA PHE A 90 -12.12 20.49 -8.56
C PHE A 90 -11.79 18.99 -8.48
N GLY A 91 -12.72 18.22 -7.92
CA GLY A 91 -12.49 16.81 -7.56
C GLY A 91 -11.58 16.70 -6.34
N ALA A 92 -11.78 15.68 -5.51
CA ALA A 92 -10.90 15.43 -4.38
C ALA A 92 -9.57 14.80 -4.83
N ARG A 93 -8.58 14.81 -3.92
CA ARG A 93 -7.34 14.04 -4.04
C ARG A 93 -7.31 12.98 -2.96
N ILE A 94 -7.22 11.72 -3.37
CA ILE A 94 -7.06 10.58 -2.45
C ILE A 94 -5.72 9.93 -2.77
N VAL A 95 -4.82 9.96 -1.80
CA VAL A 95 -3.47 9.42 -1.91
C VAL A 95 -3.35 8.22 -0.99
N ASN A 96 -3.15 7.04 -1.58
CA ASN A 96 -2.95 5.80 -0.84
C ASN A 96 -1.46 5.45 -0.82
N VAL A 97 -0.86 5.41 0.37
CA VAL A 97 0.56 5.06 0.51
C VAL A 97 0.72 3.55 0.39
N SER A 98 1.33 3.14 -0.72
CA SER A 98 1.60 1.76 -1.10
C SER A 98 3.07 1.40 -0.84
N SER A 99 3.60 0.37 -1.50
CA SER A 99 4.96 -0.12 -1.31
C SER A 99 5.48 -0.85 -2.54
N LEU A 100 6.81 -0.91 -2.66
CA LEU A 100 7.53 -1.84 -3.53
C LEU A 100 7.04 -3.29 -3.41
N ALA A 101 6.63 -3.71 -2.21
CA ALA A 101 6.13 -5.05 -1.92
C ALA A 101 4.85 -5.41 -2.70
N SER A 102 4.14 -4.40 -3.23
CA SER A 102 2.91 -4.57 -3.99
C SER A 102 3.12 -4.77 -5.49
N GLU A 103 4.33 -4.64 -6.04
CA GLU A 103 4.55 -4.75 -7.48
C GLU A 103 4.23 -6.17 -8.00
N LEU A 104 3.54 -6.27 -9.14
CA LEU A 104 3.08 -7.56 -9.68
C LEU A 104 4.20 -8.59 -9.84
N LYS A 105 5.40 -8.14 -10.24
CA LYS A 105 6.58 -9.01 -10.41
C LYS A 105 6.99 -9.74 -9.13
N ARG A 106 6.52 -9.29 -7.96
CA ARG A 106 6.79 -9.91 -6.66
C ARG A 106 5.75 -10.93 -6.24
N MET A 107 4.62 -11.05 -6.94
CA MET A 107 3.65 -12.09 -6.69
C MET A 107 4.16 -13.41 -7.29
N PRO A 108 4.49 -14.42 -6.46
CA PRO A 108 4.99 -15.70 -6.96
C PRO A 108 3.91 -16.51 -7.67
N ASN A 109 2.67 -16.50 -7.17
CA ASN A 109 1.54 -17.18 -7.79
C ASN A 109 1.22 -16.56 -9.17
N GLU A 110 1.51 -17.30 -10.24
CA GLU A 110 1.41 -16.78 -11.61
C GLU A 110 -0.02 -16.52 -12.06
N GLU A 111 -0.96 -17.35 -11.63
CA GLU A 111 -2.38 -17.20 -11.95
C GLU A 111 -2.94 -15.95 -11.29
N LEU A 112 -2.71 -15.79 -9.97
CA LEU A 112 -3.10 -14.59 -9.25
C LEU A 112 -2.40 -13.36 -9.84
N ARG A 113 -1.11 -13.44 -10.19
CA ARG A 113 -0.38 -12.34 -10.84
C ARG A 113 -1.01 -11.94 -12.17
N LYS A 114 -1.46 -12.89 -12.99
CA LYS A 114 -2.17 -12.64 -14.24
C LYS A 114 -3.51 -11.94 -13.98
N ASP A 115 -4.28 -12.42 -13.01
CA ASP A 115 -5.54 -11.79 -12.62
C ASP A 115 -5.32 -10.35 -12.14
N LEU A 116 -4.30 -10.11 -11.30
CA LEU A 116 -3.97 -8.79 -10.78
C LEU A 116 -3.60 -7.78 -11.88
N SER A 117 -3.03 -8.24 -13.00
CA SER A 117 -2.73 -7.40 -14.18
C SER A 117 -3.97 -7.00 -14.99
N ASN A 118 -5.07 -7.72 -14.84
CA ASN A 118 -6.34 -7.38 -15.49
C ASN A 118 -7.19 -6.58 -14.51
N ILE A 119 -6.95 -5.28 -14.41
CA ILE A 119 -7.56 -4.44 -13.38
C ILE A 119 -9.09 -4.34 -13.44
N ASP A 120 -9.70 -4.63 -14.59
CA ASP A 120 -11.14 -4.44 -14.83
C ASP A 120 -12.00 -5.51 -14.16
N ILE A 121 -11.44 -6.69 -13.87
CA ILE A 121 -12.16 -7.83 -13.27
C ILE A 121 -12.25 -7.73 -11.75
N TRP A 122 -11.64 -6.71 -11.15
CA TRP A 122 -11.57 -6.55 -9.70
C TRP A 122 -12.70 -5.68 -9.19
N ASP A 123 -13.38 -6.20 -8.18
CA ASP A 123 -14.25 -5.47 -7.29
C ASP A 123 -13.86 -5.80 -5.84
N GLU A 124 -14.59 -5.22 -4.89
CA GLU A 124 -14.31 -5.48 -3.47
C GLU A 124 -14.61 -6.92 -3.08
N ALA A 125 -15.62 -7.57 -3.66
CA ALA A 125 -15.94 -8.97 -3.33
C ALA A 125 -14.80 -9.91 -3.72
N ARG A 126 -14.15 -9.67 -4.86
CA ARG A 126 -12.96 -10.42 -5.28
C ARG A 126 -11.75 -10.13 -4.39
N ILE A 127 -11.58 -8.89 -3.93
CA ILE A 127 -10.55 -8.56 -2.93
C ILE A 127 -10.80 -9.38 -1.65
N GLU A 128 -12.02 -9.40 -1.11
CA GLU A 128 -12.36 -10.17 0.08
C GLU A 128 -12.10 -11.66 -0.11
N ALA A 129 -12.44 -12.23 -1.28
CA ALA A 129 -12.17 -13.63 -1.57
C ALA A 129 -10.67 -13.96 -1.51
N VAL A 130 -9.82 -13.11 -2.10
CA VAL A 130 -8.35 -13.28 -2.06
C VAL A 130 -7.80 -13.14 -0.63
N LEU A 131 -8.32 -12.18 0.14
CA LEU A 131 -7.92 -11.99 1.53
C LEU A 131 -8.31 -13.18 2.41
N ASN A 132 -9.49 -13.75 2.21
CA ASN A 132 -9.93 -14.95 2.93
C ASN A 132 -9.04 -16.15 2.60
N THR A 133 -8.75 -16.39 1.31
CA THR A 133 -7.81 -17.45 0.88
C THR A 133 -6.43 -17.26 1.51
N PHE A 134 -5.90 -16.04 1.49
CA PHE A 134 -4.60 -15.73 2.11
C PHE A 134 -4.60 -16.06 3.61
N MET A 135 -5.63 -15.63 4.34
CA MET A 135 -5.72 -15.87 5.78
C MET A 135 -5.89 -17.35 6.12
N ASP A 136 -6.62 -18.10 5.29
CA ASP A 136 -6.76 -19.55 5.42
C ASP A 136 -5.45 -20.27 5.14
N ASP A 137 -4.72 -19.91 4.08
CA ASP A 137 -3.41 -20.50 3.78
C ASP A 137 -2.39 -20.17 4.85
N LEU A 138 -2.40 -18.95 5.39
CA LEU A 138 -1.58 -18.56 6.53
C LEU A 138 -1.87 -19.45 7.75
N LYS A 139 -3.15 -19.59 8.11
CA LYS A 139 -3.59 -20.39 9.26
C LYS A 139 -3.17 -21.86 9.13
N ASN A 140 -3.13 -22.38 7.91
CA ASN A 140 -2.75 -23.76 7.61
C ASN A 140 -1.26 -23.94 7.27
N GLY A 141 -0.44 -22.89 7.37
CA GLY A 141 1.00 -22.97 7.09
C GLY A 141 1.36 -23.24 5.63
N ARG A 142 0.48 -22.88 4.68
CA ARG A 142 0.63 -23.17 3.24
C ARG A 142 1.03 -21.96 2.40
N LEU A 143 1.56 -20.89 3.02
CA LEU A 143 1.87 -19.67 2.28
C LEU A 143 2.83 -19.90 1.10
N GLU A 144 3.89 -20.66 1.32
CA GLU A 144 4.90 -20.96 0.29
C GLU A 144 4.32 -21.87 -0.81
N GLU A 145 3.59 -22.91 -0.44
CA GLU A 145 2.93 -23.84 -1.36
C GLU A 145 1.89 -23.14 -2.25
N ALA A 146 1.06 -22.27 -1.66
CA ALA A 146 0.04 -21.51 -2.39
C ALA A 146 0.62 -20.32 -3.19
N GLY A 147 1.94 -20.10 -3.13
CA GLY A 147 2.65 -19.09 -3.91
C GLY A 147 2.45 -17.67 -3.41
N TRP A 148 2.27 -17.48 -2.10
CA TRP A 148 2.21 -16.14 -1.49
C TRP A 148 3.61 -15.53 -1.31
N PRO A 149 3.74 -14.20 -1.20
CA PRO A 149 5.03 -13.54 -0.99
C PRO A 149 5.74 -14.04 0.27
N ALA A 150 6.99 -14.52 0.13
CA ALA A 150 7.76 -15.05 1.26
C ALA A 150 8.27 -13.96 2.22
N MET A 151 8.50 -12.76 1.72
CA MET A 151 8.98 -11.63 2.52
C MET A 151 7.81 -10.73 2.91
N LEU A 152 7.56 -10.60 4.22
CA LEU A 152 6.47 -9.78 4.77
C LEU A 152 5.11 -10.10 4.09
N PRO A 153 4.62 -11.35 4.14
CA PRO A 153 3.42 -11.80 3.40
C PRO A 153 2.20 -10.90 3.63
N ALA A 154 1.81 -10.66 4.88
CA ALA A 154 0.62 -9.87 5.19
C ALA A 154 0.75 -8.42 4.72
N TYR A 155 1.95 -7.82 4.87
CA TYR A 155 2.23 -6.49 4.37
C TYR A 155 2.11 -6.41 2.85
N SER A 156 2.75 -7.35 2.14
CA SER A 156 2.74 -7.43 0.69
C SER A 156 1.31 -7.56 0.16
N VAL A 157 0.53 -8.48 0.72
CA VAL A 157 -0.89 -8.66 0.37
C VAL A 157 -1.70 -7.41 0.70
N SER A 158 -1.49 -6.78 1.85
CA SER A 158 -2.21 -5.56 2.23
C SER A 158 -1.96 -4.38 1.26
N LYS A 159 -0.72 -4.21 0.79
CA LYS A 159 -0.36 -3.15 -0.16
C LYS A 159 -0.79 -3.49 -1.59
N MET A 160 -0.81 -4.77 -1.94
CA MET A 160 -1.40 -5.25 -3.19
C MET A 160 -2.89 -4.90 -3.28
N VAL A 161 -3.68 -5.21 -2.25
CA VAL A 161 -5.13 -4.91 -2.28
C VAL A 161 -5.42 -3.41 -2.19
N ILE A 162 -4.53 -2.61 -1.59
CA ILE A 162 -4.63 -1.14 -1.64
C ILE A 162 -4.51 -0.61 -3.08
N ASN A 163 -3.64 -1.19 -3.91
CA ASN A 163 -3.53 -0.79 -5.31
C ASN A 163 -4.79 -1.14 -6.11
N LEU A 164 -5.36 -2.33 -5.88
CA LEU A 164 -6.64 -2.71 -6.48
C LEU A 164 -7.77 -1.77 -6.04
N TYR A 165 -7.88 -1.52 -4.74
CA TYR A 165 -8.90 -0.64 -4.18
C TYR A 165 -8.80 0.80 -4.72
N THR A 166 -7.58 1.30 -4.89
CA THR A 166 -7.32 2.61 -5.53
C THR A 166 -7.90 2.67 -6.94
N ARG A 167 -7.72 1.63 -7.74
CA ARG A 167 -8.27 1.56 -9.10
C ARG A 167 -9.78 1.41 -9.11
N ILE A 168 -10.34 0.64 -8.18
CA ILE A 168 -11.79 0.55 -8.00
C ILE A 168 -12.37 1.93 -7.68
N LEU A 169 -11.78 2.66 -6.73
CA LEU A 169 -12.19 4.01 -6.40
C LEU A 169 -12.06 4.97 -7.59
N ALA A 170 -10.95 4.95 -8.31
CA ALA A 170 -10.72 5.79 -9.47
C ALA A 170 -11.78 5.58 -10.57
N ARG A 171 -12.20 4.32 -10.82
CA ARG A 171 -13.27 3.99 -11.77
C ARG A 171 -14.65 4.45 -11.29
N ARG A 172 -14.93 4.34 -9.98
CA ARG A 172 -16.22 4.77 -9.39
C ARG A 172 -16.35 6.29 -9.26
N HIS A 173 -15.22 6.99 -9.13
CA HIS A 173 -15.12 8.43 -8.93
C HIS A 173 -14.18 9.07 -9.96
N PRO A 174 -14.53 9.04 -11.27
CA PRO A 174 -13.67 9.57 -12.33
C PRO A 174 -13.38 11.08 -12.18
N GLU A 175 -14.21 11.81 -11.43
CA GLU A 175 -14.01 13.21 -11.07
C GLU A 175 -12.87 13.44 -10.06
N MET A 176 -12.49 12.41 -9.29
CA MET A 176 -11.44 12.49 -8.27
C MET A 176 -10.10 11.99 -8.80
N ARG A 177 -8.99 12.45 -8.20
CA ARG A 177 -7.66 11.89 -8.48
C ARG A 177 -7.29 10.97 -7.33
N VAL A 178 -7.40 9.67 -7.61
CA VAL A 178 -7.20 8.60 -6.63
C VAL A 178 -6.00 7.77 -7.07
N ASN A 179 -4.87 7.91 -6.40
CA ASN A 179 -3.60 7.33 -6.83
C ASN A 179 -2.87 6.64 -5.69
N CYS A 180 -2.02 5.67 -6.04
CA CYS A 180 -1.12 4.99 -5.14
C CYS A 180 0.30 5.55 -5.27
N VAL A 181 1.02 5.60 -4.16
CA VAL A 181 2.43 6.00 -4.15
C VAL A 181 3.26 5.12 -3.25
N ARG A 182 4.36 4.59 -3.79
CA ARG A 182 5.48 4.05 -3.03
C ARG A 182 6.38 5.24 -2.65
N PRO A 183 6.63 5.51 -1.36
CA PRO A 183 7.46 6.66 -0.94
C PRO A 183 8.98 6.39 -1.01
N GLY A 184 9.39 5.20 -1.46
CA GLY A 184 10.77 4.72 -1.37
C GLY A 184 11.08 4.01 -0.04
N PHE A 185 12.36 3.71 0.21
CA PHE A 185 12.79 3.04 1.44
C PHE A 185 13.13 4.06 2.52
N VAL A 186 12.10 4.53 3.21
CA VAL A 186 12.16 5.66 4.16
C VAL A 186 12.55 5.19 5.55
N ARG A 187 13.43 5.92 6.23
CA ARG A 187 13.88 5.65 7.60
C ARG A 187 12.81 6.06 8.61
N THR A 188 12.05 5.09 9.11
CA THR A 188 10.99 5.29 10.12
C THR A 188 10.92 4.09 11.06
N ASP A 189 10.07 4.15 12.08
CA ASP A 189 9.91 3.03 13.02
C ASP A 189 9.33 1.76 12.35
N ILE A 190 8.57 1.89 11.25
CA ILE A 190 7.97 0.74 10.55
C ILE A 190 9.00 -0.24 9.98
N ASN A 191 10.22 0.24 9.74
CA ASN A 191 11.35 -0.55 9.25
C ASN A 191 12.58 -0.42 10.14
N TRP A 192 12.37 -0.21 11.45
CA TRP A 192 13.42 -0.13 12.46
C TRP A 192 14.54 0.86 12.11
N ASN A 193 14.17 1.96 11.45
CA ASN A 193 15.09 3.00 10.99
C ASN A 193 16.21 2.50 10.05
N LEU A 194 15.95 1.45 9.25
CA LEU A 194 16.89 0.88 8.26
C LEU A 194 16.86 1.56 6.87
N GLY A 195 15.97 2.53 6.66
CA GLY A 195 15.77 3.20 5.37
C GLY A 195 16.94 4.08 4.88
N THR A 196 17.01 4.28 3.56
CA THR A 196 18.00 5.15 2.90
C THR A 196 17.51 6.59 2.70
N LEU A 197 16.19 6.80 2.69
CA LEU A 197 15.58 8.12 2.54
C LEU A 197 15.15 8.70 3.89
N THR A 198 15.15 10.02 4.03
CA THR A 198 14.55 10.70 5.19
C THR A 198 13.02 10.77 5.06
N PRO A 199 12.28 10.95 6.16
CA PRO A 199 10.83 11.18 6.12
C PRO A 199 10.42 12.31 5.17
N GLU A 200 11.18 13.41 5.13
CA GLU A 200 10.91 14.55 4.25
C GLU A 200 11.07 14.18 2.76
N GLN A 201 12.07 13.34 2.43
CA GLN A 201 12.23 12.83 1.07
C GLN A 201 11.09 11.88 0.69
N GLY A 202 10.70 10.99 1.61
CA GLY A 202 9.60 10.06 1.41
C GLY A 202 8.24 10.74 1.23
N ALA A 203 8.04 11.89 1.86
CA ALA A 203 6.79 12.66 1.77
C ALA A 203 6.58 13.35 0.42
N ARG A 204 7.63 13.52 -0.41
CA ARG A 204 7.55 14.26 -1.69
C ARG A 204 6.50 13.71 -2.65
N GLY A 205 6.47 12.38 -2.82
CA GLY A 205 5.49 11.72 -3.68
C GLY A 205 4.05 11.94 -3.22
N PRO A 206 3.70 11.59 -1.97
CA PRO A 206 2.38 11.87 -1.41
C PRO A 206 1.95 13.34 -1.48
N VAL A 207 2.87 14.28 -1.23
CA VAL A 207 2.58 15.73 -1.34
C VAL A 207 2.32 16.13 -2.79
N MET A 208 3.13 15.67 -3.75
CA MET A 208 2.91 15.94 -5.17
C MET A 208 1.53 15.45 -5.62
N LEU A 209 1.15 14.22 -5.23
CA LEU A 209 -0.16 13.66 -5.59
C LEU A 209 -1.33 14.40 -4.95
N SER A 210 -1.12 14.97 -3.76
CA SER A 210 -2.10 15.80 -3.06
C SER A 210 -2.36 17.13 -3.76
N LEU A 211 -1.46 17.56 -4.64
CA LEU A 211 -1.50 18.84 -5.36
C LEU A 211 -1.73 18.67 -6.87
N LEU A 212 -2.11 17.47 -7.33
CA LEU A 212 -2.36 17.24 -8.74
C LEU A 212 -3.44 18.19 -9.29
N PRO A 213 -3.31 18.66 -10.53
CA PRO A 213 -4.35 19.45 -11.18
C PRO A 213 -5.59 18.57 -11.47
N GLN A 214 -6.72 19.21 -11.77
CA GLN A 214 -7.97 18.49 -12.04
C GLN A 214 -7.87 17.59 -13.28
N ASP A 215 -7.04 17.90 -14.25
CA ASP A 215 -6.79 17.07 -15.43
C ASP A 215 -5.65 16.04 -15.23
N GLY A 216 -5.13 15.92 -14.00
CA GLY A 216 -4.09 14.97 -13.65
C GLY A 216 -4.51 13.50 -13.73
N PRO A 217 -3.55 12.57 -13.57
CA PRO A 217 -3.81 11.14 -13.63
C PRO A 217 -4.65 10.64 -12.45
N THR A 218 -5.38 9.55 -12.66
CA THR A 218 -6.15 8.83 -11.64
C THR A 218 -6.08 7.32 -11.87
N GLY A 219 -6.11 6.53 -10.81
CA GLY A 219 -5.96 5.07 -10.87
C GLY A 219 -4.53 4.60 -11.12
N CYS A 220 -3.53 5.48 -10.96
CA CYS A 220 -2.14 5.22 -11.28
C CYS A 220 -1.29 4.86 -10.05
N TYR A 221 -0.12 4.26 -10.31
CA TYR A 221 0.89 3.94 -9.32
C TYR A 221 2.13 4.79 -9.55
N PHE A 222 2.67 5.37 -8.48
CA PHE A 222 3.86 6.21 -8.50
C PHE A 222 4.99 5.58 -7.66
N ASP A 223 6.21 5.58 -8.18
CA ASP A 223 7.42 5.39 -7.39
C ASP A 223 8.00 6.78 -7.08
N GLN A 224 7.87 7.18 -5.82
CA GLN A 224 8.15 8.52 -5.35
C GLN A 224 7.36 9.56 -6.16
N THR A 225 8.01 10.32 -7.04
CA THR A 225 7.39 11.36 -7.87
C THR A 225 7.14 10.93 -9.30
N GLU A 226 7.55 9.71 -9.69
CA GLU A 226 7.47 9.22 -11.05
C GLU A 226 6.30 8.26 -11.21
N MET A 227 5.48 8.48 -12.25
CA MET A 227 4.44 7.53 -12.62
C MET A 227 5.08 6.33 -13.31
N VAL A 228 4.79 5.11 -12.86
CA VAL A 228 5.39 3.89 -13.41
C VAL A 228 4.34 2.83 -13.71
N ASN A 229 4.57 2.04 -14.76
CA ASN A 229 3.70 0.94 -15.15
C ASN A 229 4.23 -0.39 -14.60
N VAL A 230 3.83 -0.72 -13.36
CA VAL A 230 4.22 -1.96 -12.66
C VAL A 230 3.01 -2.81 -12.26
N TRP A 231 1.86 -2.51 -12.87
CA TRP A 231 0.55 -3.07 -12.60
C TRP A 231 -0.36 -3.00 -13.82
#